data_AF-A0A953IAE3-F1
#
_entry.id   AF-A0A953IAE3-F1
#
_cell.length_a   1.000
_cell.length_b   1.000
_cell.length_c   1.000
_cell.angle_alpha   90.00
_cell.angle_beta   90.00
_cell.angle_gamma   90.00
#
_symmetry.space_group_name_H-M   'P 1'
#
loop_
_entity.id
_entity.type
_entity.pdbx_description
1 polymer ?
#
loop_
_entity_poly.entity_id
_entity_poly.type
_entity_poly.pdbx_seq_one_letter_code
_entity_poly.pdbx_strand_id
1 'polypeptide(L)'
;AEGAWAVALGGAYPGEFRVTIDYEDATASGRSSWMGYYDGTTPFTFAFTVDAQSPERLAVLLAPSPPEALQAEYAAGLTLLSWEASGDPGVTAYAVYGQLVTDSRLAPLGTSPTSSFATGHDWTAEEGDPARLYAVAARYADGREGFLSSVARNDDRDHDGLRDSDETRRGTGISDPDTDDDGLTDGAEEGLGTDPFDADSDGDGFADASEVSDGSNPLDPLSTPGLFSDGFETGGLARWSLVVG
;
A
#
# COMPACT_ATOMS: atom_id res chain seq x y z
N ALA A 1 -8.92 -6.28 25.62
CA ALA A 1 -9.63 -5.43 26.61
C ALA A 1 -9.45 -3.98 26.19
N GLU A 2 -10.51 -3.18 26.27
CA GLU A 2 -10.45 -1.75 25.97
C GLU A 2 -9.47 -1.03 26.89
N GLY A 3 -8.80 -0.01 26.38
CA GLY A 3 -7.84 0.78 27.16
C GLY A 3 -6.65 1.25 26.36
N ALA A 4 -5.77 2.00 27.04
CA ALA A 4 -4.52 2.48 26.50
C ALA A 4 -3.39 1.51 26.83
N TRP A 5 -2.59 1.20 25.82
CA TRP A 5 -1.45 0.28 25.89
C TRP A 5 -0.22 0.99 25.36
N ALA A 6 0.95 0.59 25.85
CA ALA A 6 2.22 1.06 25.33
C ALA A 6 3.13 -0.12 25.07
N VAL A 7 3.77 -0.12 23.91
CA VAL A 7 4.76 -1.12 23.51
C VAL A 7 6.08 -0.40 23.32
N ALA A 8 7.08 -0.84 24.08
CA ALA A 8 8.45 -0.39 23.93
C ALA A 8 9.25 -1.49 23.23
N LEU A 9 9.79 -1.17 22.06
CA LEU A 9 10.73 -1.98 21.33
C LEU A 9 12.14 -1.47 21.61
N GLY A 10 13.00 -2.35 22.12
CA GLY A 10 14.41 -2.07 22.37
C GLY A 10 15.26 -3.18 21.78
N GLY A 11 16.32 -2.82 21.05
CA GLY A 11 17.21 -3.76 20.41
C GLY A 11 18.58 -3.15 20.13
N ALA A 12 19.58 -3.99 19.85
CA ALA A 12 20.93 -3.54 19.55
C ALA A 12 21.17 -3.26 18.05
N TYR A 13 20.21 -3.59 17.18
CA TYR A 13 20.37 -3.51 15.74
C TYR A 13 19.37 -2.53 15.14
N PRO A 14 19.83 -1.54 14.37
CA PRO A 14 18.93 -0.73 13.57
C PRO A 14 18.29 -1.59 12.47
N GLY A 15 17.04 -1.28 12.14
CA GLY A 15 16.32 -1.96 11.08
C GLY A 15 14.81 -1.78 11.13
N GLU A 16 14.17 -2.31 10.11
CA GLU A 16 12.72 -2.36 10.01
C GLU A 16 12.11 -3.28 11.06
N PHE A 17 10.92 -2.92 11.51
CA PHE A 17 10.08 -3.79 12.31
C PHE A 17 8.62 -3.67 11.84
N ARG A 18 7.88 -4.76 12.01
CA ARG A 18 6.43 -4.79 11.83
C ARG A 18 5.77 -5.00 13.18
N VAL A 19 4.83 -4.12 13.51
CA VAL A 19 3.94 -4.30 14.64
C VAL A 19 2.60 -4.75 14.09
N THR A 20 2.14 -5.92 14.52
CA THR A 20 0.78 -6.37 14.24
C THR A 20 0.04 -6.52 15.56
N ILE A 21 -1.14 -5.90 15.64
CA ILE A 21 -2.05 -6.03 16.78
C ILE A 21 -3.29 -6.74 16.27
N ASP A 22 -3.50 -7.92 16.81
CA ASP A 22 -4.72 -8.69 16.67
C ASP A 22 -5.63 -8.37 17.86
N TYR A 23 -6.87 -8.03 17.54
CA TYR A 23 -7.93 -7.79 18.50
C TYR A 23 -9.08 -8.76 18.24
N GLU A 24 -9.60 -9.36 19.30
CA GLU A 24 -10.78 -10.21 19.25
C GLU A 24 -11.62 -9.94 20.50
N ASP A 25 -12.93 -9.73 20.29
CA ASP A 25 -13.94 -9.65 21.34
C ASP A 25 -15.17 -10.51 21.00
N ALA A 26 -16.22 -10.43 21.82
CA ALA A 26 -17.44 -11.23 21.64
C ALA A 26 -18.26 -10.85 20.38
N THR A 27 -17.93 -9.76 19.70
CA THR A 27 -18.73 -9.16 18.61
C THR A 27 -17.93 -8.91 17.34
N ALA A 28 -16.59 -8.85 17.42
CA ALA A 28 -15.70 -8.54 16.32
C ALA A 28 -14.29 -9.09 16.54
N SER A 29 -13.60 -9.36 15.43
CA SER A 29 -12.15 -9.49 15.40
C SER A 29 -11.59 -8.47 14.41
N GLY A 30 -10.35 -8.06 14.61
CA GLY A 30 -9.66 -7.09 13.75
C GLY A 30 -8.16 -7.27 13.86
N ARG A 31 -7.46 -6.93 12.79
CA ARG A 31 -6.00 -6.93 12.71
C ARG A 31 -5.56 -5.59 12.15
N SER A 32 -4.62 -4.94 12.83
CA SER A 32 -3.93 -3.77 12.30
C SER A 32 -2.44 -4.02 12.31
N SER A 33 -1.77 -3.59 11.25
CA SER A 33 -0.33 -3.76 11.11
C SER A 33 0.31 -2.45 10.67
N TRP A 34 1.41 -2.10 11.33
CA TRP A 34 2.22 -0.93 11.00
C TRP A 34 3.67 -1.35 10.80
N MET A 35 4.36 -0.64 9.92
CA MET A 35 5.78 -0.83 9.66
C MET A 35 6.54 0.38 10.19
N GLY A 36 7.70 0.17 10.79
CA GLY A 36 8.52 1.24 11.34
C GLY A 36 9.99 0.96 11.14
N TYR A 37 10.82 1.98 11.36
CA TYR A 37 12.27 1.84 11.36
C TYR A 37 12.85 2.21 12.72
N TYR A 38 13.73 1.37 13.24
CA TYR A 38 14.45 1.60 14.48
C TYR A 38 15.90 1.96 14.17
N ASP A 39 16.38 3.08 14.69
CA ASP A 39 17.73 3.59 14.40
C ASP A 39 18.82 3.02 15.32
N GLY A 40 18.45 2.18 16.30
CA GLY A 40 19.42 1.60 17.24
C GLY A 40 19.79 2.51 18.42
N THR A 41 19.31 3.75 18.47
CA THR A 41 19.79 4.75 19.43
C THR A 41 18.81 5.05 20.56
N THR A 42 17.52 5.17 20.23
CA THR A 42 16.47 5.47 21.21
C THR A 42 15.38 4.41 21.17
N PRO A 43 15.01 3.76 22.31
CA PRO A 43 13.94 2.77 22.35
C PRO A 43 12.66 3.35 21.72
N PHE A 44 12.11 2.65 20.74
CA PHE A 44 10.88 3.07 20.10
C PHE A 44 9.73 2.70 21.02
N THR A 45 9.00 3.70 21.52
CA THR A 45 7.80 3.48 22.32
C THR A 45 6.63 4.09 21.61
N PHE A 46 5.64 3.27 21.26
CA PHE A 46 4.36 3.76 20.77
C PHE A 46 3.27 3.34 21.74
N ALA A 47 2.29 4.23 21.91
CA ALA A 47 1.08 3.91 22.63
C ALA A 47 -0.08 3.82 21.65
N PHE A 48 -1.03 2.95 21.96
CA PHE A 48 -2.27 2.82 21.20
C PHE A 48 -3.46 2.65 22.15
N THR A 49 -4.63 3.08 21.72
CA THR A 49 -5.90 2.74 22.36
C THR A 49 -6.58 1.61 21.61
N VAL A 50 -7.28 0.76 22.35
CA VAL A 50 -8.28 -0.15 21.81
C VAL A 50 -9.64 0.34 22.27
N ASP A 51 -10.53 0.68 21.35
CA ASP A 51 -11.89 1.16 21.62
C ASP A 51 -12.89 0.43 20.71
N ALA A 52 -13.72 -0.45 21.28
CA ALA A 52 -14.65 -1.25 20.49
C ALA A 52 -15.83 -0.44 19.91
N GLN A 53 -16.02 0.80 20.38
CA GLN A 53 -17.07 1.72 19.93
C GLN A 53 -16.57 2.69 18.86
N SER A 54 -15.25 2.80 18.65
CA SER A 54 -14.66 3.63 17.60
C SER A 54 -14.68 2.89 16.24
N PRO A 55 -14.96 3.56 15.12
CA PRO A 55 -14.85 2.96 13.80
C PRO A 55 -13.41 2.55 13.47
N GLU A 56 -12.40 3.30 13.92
CA GLU A 56 -10.99 2.96 13.70
C GLU A 56 -10.50 1.84 14.63
N ARG A 57 -11.21 1.60 15.76
CA ARG A 57 -10.95 0.61 16.83
C ARG A 57 -9.57 0.63 17.51
N LEU A 58 -8.52 0.97 16.78
CA LEU A 58 -7.13 1.06 17.20
C LEU A 58 -6.57 2.44 16.77
N ALA A 59 -6.21 3.28 17.73
CA ALA A 59 -5.61 4.60 17.45
C ALA A 59 -4.25 4.73 18.13
N VAL A 60 -3.25 5.26 17.41
CA VAL A 60 -1.88 5.47 17.93
C VAL A 60 -1.78 6.86 18.56
N LEU A 61 -1.28 6.97 19.79
CA LEU A 61 -1.34 8.19 20.59
C LEU A 61 -0.03 8.97 20.71
N LEU A 62 1.12 8.37 20.38
CA LEU A 62 2.45 8.92 20.71
C LEU A 62 3.47 8.91 19.58
N ALA A 63 3.08 8.41 18.41
CA ALA A 63 3.89 8.46 17.20
C ALA A 63 3.14 9.35 16.20
N PRO A 64 3.87 10.19 15.42
CA PRO A 64 3.22 10.96 14.37
C PRO A 64 2.57 10.01 13.38
N SER A 65 1.39 10.38 12.89
CA SER A 65 0.73 9.64 11.83
C SER A 65 1.66 9.53 10.62
N PRO A 66 1.72 8.36 9.95
CA PRO A 66 2.54 8.21 8.77
C PRO A 66 2.08 9.22 7.68
N PRO A 67 3.00 9.69 6.83
CA PRO A 67 2.58 10.38 5.61
C PRO A 67 1.85 9.41 4.69
N GLU A 68 0.96 9.96 3.87
CA GLU A 68 0.11 9.21 2.95
C GLU A 68 0.50 9.49 1.50
N ALA A 69 -0.02 8.68 0.58
CA ALA A 69 0.19 8.83 -0.86
C ALA A 69 1.68 9.04 -1.24
N LEU A 70 2.59 8.27 -0.63
CA LEU A 70 3.99 8.30 -1.04
C LEU A 70 4.10 7.78 -2.47
N GLN A 71 4.72 8.58 -3.32
CA GLN A 71 4.92 8.28 -4.73
C GLN A 71 6.34 8.61 -5.15
N ALA A 72 6.81 7.90 -6.17
CA ALA A 72 8.08 8.17 -6.83
C ALA A 72 7.81 8.69 -8.23
N GLU A 73 8.40 9.83 -8.56
CA GLU A 73 8.20 10.52 -9.82
C GLU A 73 9.50 10.55 -10.62
N TYR A 74 9.35 10.41 -11.94
CA TYR A 74 10.43 10.63 -12.88
C TYR A 74 10.72 12.14 -13.03
N ALA A 75 11.92 12.56 -12.63
CA ALA A 75 12.37 13.94 -12.74
C ALA A 75 13.75 14.01 -13.43
N ALA A 76 13.73 14.19 -14.76
CA ALA A 76 14.94 14.36 -15.58
C ALA A 76 15.98 13.22 -15.41
N GLY A 77 15.52 11.97 -15.40
CA GLY A 77 16.38 10.79 -15.24
C GLY A 77 16.58 10.35 -13.79
N LEU A 78 16.12 11.14 -12.81
CA LEU A 78 16.28 10.87 -11.39
C LEU A 78 14.93 10.57 -10.73
N THR A 79 14.99 9.89 -9.58
CA THR A 79 13.83 9.64 -8.73
C THR A 79 13.62 10.80 -7.75
N LEU A 80 12.49 11.48 -7.90
CA LEU A 80 11.96 12.44 -6.93
C LEU A 80 10.84 11.77 -6.13
N LEU A 81 10.84 11.90 -4.81
CA LEU A 81 9.74 11.44 -3.98
C LEU A 81 8.83 12.61 -3.62
N SER A 82 7.53 12.36 -3.61
CA SER A 82 6.48 13.26 -3.13
C SER A 82 5.50 12.47 -2.27
N TRP A 83 4.87 13.14 -1.30
CA TRP A 83 3.87 12.53 -0.43
C TRP A 83 2.91 13.58 0.12
N GLU A 84 1.79 13.14 0.66
CA GLU A 84 0.90 13.98 1.45
C GLU A 84 1.43 14.12 2.88
N ALA A 85 1.44 15.36 3.38
CA ALA A 85 1.91 15.64 4.72
C ALA A 85 1.09 14.89 5.77
N SER A 86 1.75 14.44 6.83
CA SER A 86 1.06 13.87 7.99
C SER A 86 0.04 14.86 8.53
N GLY A 87 -1.16 14.37 8.86
CA GLY A 87 -2.23 15.18 9.48
C GLY A 87 -1.90 15.67 10.90
N ASP A 88 -0.77 15.24 11.47
CA ASP A 88 -0.34 15.65 12.80
C ASP A 88 0.40 17.01 12.78
N PRO A 89 -0.13 18.04 13.46
CA PRO A 89 0.45 19.40 13.45
C PRO A 89 1.82 19.50 14.16
N GLY A 90 2.24 18.49 14.91
CA GLY A 90 3.54 18.44 15.59
C GLY A 90 4.70 18.05 14.68
N VAL A 91 4.43 17.57 13.45
CA VAL A 91 5.45 17.08 12.53
C VAL A 91 6.31 18.24 12.02
N THR A 92 7.63 18.04 12.07
CA THR A 92 8.62 19.06 11.72
C THR A 92 9.56 18.64 10.58
N ALA A 93 9.63 17.34 10.29
CA ALA A 93 10.42 16.78 9.22
C ALA A 93 9.92 15.37 8.88
N TYR A 94 10.49 14.80 7.83
CA TYR A 94 10.26 13.44 7.36
C TYR A 94 11.60 12.72 7.21
N ALA A 95 11.75 11.52 7.78
CA ALA A 95 12.86 10.63 7.44
C ALA A 95 12.52 9.85 6.19
N VAL A 96 13.49 9.80 5.27
CA VAL A 96 13.36 9.10 4.00
C VAL A 96 14.29 7.90 4.01
N TYR A 97 13.72 6.77 3.64
CA TYR A 97 14.36 5.48 3.60
C TYR A 97 14.32 4.92 2.18
N GLY A 98 15.32 4.13 1.82
CA GLY A 98 15.31 3.41 0.56
C GLY A 98 16.14 2.14 0.60
N GLN A 99 15.80 1.21 -0.28
CA GLN A 99 16.52 -0.04 -0.48
C GLN A 99 16.47 -0.44 -1.95
N LEU A 100 17.41 -1.27 -2.40
CA LEU A 100 17.21 -2.01 -3.64
C LEU A 100 16.09 -3.04 -3.42
N VAL A 101 15.33 -3.35 -4.46
CA VAL A 101 14.32 -4.44 -4.42
C VAL A 101 14.96 -5.79 -4.06
N THR A 102 16.26 -5.96 -4.36
CA THR A 102 17.04 -7.15 -4.02
C THR A 102 17.58 -7.17 -2.58
N ASP A 103 17.56 -6.02 -1.90
CA ASP A 103 18.03 -5.93 -0.53
C ASP A 103 16.95 -6.40 0.44
N SER A 104 17.36 -6.70 1.67
CA SER A 104 16.46 -7.21 2.71
C SER A 104 16.02 -6.15 3.71
N ARG A 105 16.57 -4.92 3.60
CA ARG A 105 16.39 -3.85 4.58
C ARG A 105 16.53 -2.47 3.94
N LEU A 106 15.62 -1.59 4.32
CA LEU A 106 15.67 -0.14 4.19
C LEU A 106 16.89 0.42 4.89
N ALA A 107 17.53 1.36 4.19
CA ALA A 107 18.59 2.20 4.72
C ALA A 107 18.12 3.67 4.76
N PRO A 108 18.54 4.45 5.77
CA PRO A 108 18.24 5.87 5.81
C PRO A 108 18.95 6.60 4.67
N LEU A 109 18.21 7.39 3.90
CA LEU A 109 18.73 8.25 2.83
C LEU A 109 18.93 9.69 3.29
N GLY A 110 18.07 10.16 4.19
CA GLY A 110 18.14 11.51 4.72
C GLY A 110 16.84 11.97 5.37
N THR A 111 16.73 13.28 5.57
CA THR A 111 15.53 13.92 6.11
C THR A 111 15.11 15.09 5.24
N SER A 112 13.80 15.28 5.06
CA SER A 112 13.22 16.44 4.38
C SER A 112 12.34 17.25 5.33
N PRO A 113 12.44 18.59 5.35
CA PRO A 113 11.50 19.45 6.07
C PRO A 113 10.16 19.63 5.33
N THR A 114 10.07 19.21 4.06
CA THR A 114 8.90 19.34 3.19
C THR A 114 8.43 17.97 2.73
N SER A 115 7.23 17.89 2.15
CA SER A 115 6.66 16.63 1.63
C SER A 115 7.23 16.20 0.28
N SER A 116 8.53 16.40 0.07
CA SER A 116 9.25 15.98 -1.12
C SER A 116 10.72 15.73 -0.83
N PHE A 117 11.35 14.83 -1.58
CA PHE A 117 12.77 14.51 -1.41
C PHE A 117 13.41 14.05 -2.72
N ALA A 118 14.46 14.76 -3.14
CA ALA A 118 15.28 14.33 -4.27
C ALA A 118 16.26 13.24 -3.78
N THR A 119 16.05 12.01 -4.24
CA THR A 119 16.85 10.86 -3.77
C THR A 119 18.28 10.87 -4.32
N GLY A 120 18.49 11.50 -5.47
CA GLY A 120 19.74 11.42 -6.22
C GLY A 120 20.00 10.06 -6.87
N HIS A 121 19.05 9.13 -6.80
CA HIS A 121 19.09 7.86 -7.51
C HIS A 121 18.50 8.02 -8.91
N ASP A 122 19.02 7.24 -9.86
CA ASP A 122 18.47 7.16 -11.20
C ASP A 122 17.08 6.51 -11.19
N TRP A 123 16.22 6.94 -12.11
CA TRP A 123 14.95 6.27 -12.39
C TRP A 123 15.18 4.94 -13.11
N THR A 124 14.44 3.91 -12.75
CA THR A 124 14.59 2.57 -13.31
C THR A 124 13.61 2.39 -14.46
N ALA A 125 14.00 2.80 -15.67
CA ALA A 125 13.13 2.70 -16.85
C ALA A 125 13.25 1.35 -17.59
N GLU A 126 14.42 0.71 -17.52
CA GLU A 126 14.75 -0.44 -18.37
C GLU A 126 14.85 -1.74 -17.58
N GLU A 127 14.56 -2.86 -18.24
CA GLU A 127 14.69 -4.18 -17.65
C GLU A 127 16.16 -4.46 -17.28
N GLY A 128 16.43 -4.71 -16.00
CA GLY A 128 17.75 -5.03 -15.47
C GLY A 128 18.44 -3.88 -14.74
N ASP A 129 17.90 -2.66 -14.82
CA ASP A 129 18.33 -1.57 -13.96
C ASP A 129 17.89 -1.82 -12.50
N PRO A 130 18.69 -1.37 -11.51
CA PRO A 130 18.43 -1.66 -10.10
C PRO A 130 17.24 -0.85 -9.57
N ALA A 131 16.06 -1.47 -9.56
CA ALA A 131 14.86 -0.94 -8.95
C ALA A 131 15.02 -0.74 -7.43
N ARG A 132 14.37 0.31 -6.91
CA ARG A 132 14.42 0.71 -5.50
C ARG A 132 13.02 0.87 -4.93
N LEU A 133 12.92 0.53 -3.65
CA LEU A 133 11.77 0.78 -2.80
C LEU A 133 12.08 1.93 -1.86
N TYR A 134 11.11 2.81 -1.66
CA TYR A 134 11.21 3.96 -0.77
C TYR A 134 10.08 3.96 0.23
N ALA A 135 10.39 4.45 1.43
CA ALA A 135 9.41 4.66 2.48
C ALA A 135 9.74 5.92 3.26
N VAL A 136 8.72 6.58 3.79
CA VAL A 136 8.88 7.84 4.53
C VAL A 136 8.21 7.74 5.89
N ALA A 137 8.86 8.26 6.92
CA ALA A 137 8.29 8.39 8.26
C ALA A 137 8.23 9.87 8.68
N ALA A 138 7.12 10.28 9.26
CA ALA A 138 6.98 11.60 9.86
C ALA A 138 7.83 11.71 11.15
N ARG A 139 8.33 12.91 11.46
CA ARG A 139 9.19 13.17 12.62
C ARG A 139 8.79 14.42 13.38
N TYR A 140 8.75 14.29 14.70
CA TYR A 140 8.66 15.43 15.61
C TYR A 140 10.02 16.07 15.86
N ALA A 141 10.01 17.30 16.40
CA ALA A 141 11.22 18.05 16.73
C ALA A 141 12.09 17.39 17.82
N ASP A 142 11.48 16.54 18.66
CA ASP A 142 12.17 15.80 19.73
C ASP A 142 12.87 14.53 19.21
N GLY A 143 12.82 14.28 17.90
CA GLY A 143 13.47 13.17 17.24
C GLY A 143 12.62 11.90 17.15
N ARG A 144 11.44 11.86 17.78
CA ARG A 144 10.52 10.72 17.63
C ARG A 144 10.06 10.60 16.19
N GLU A 145 10.22 9.41 15.64
CA GLU A 145 9.75 9.06 14.31
C GLU A 145 8.43 8.27 14.38
N GLY A 146 7.62 8.41 13.35
CA GLY A 146 6.39 7.68 13.15
C GLY A 146 6.60 6.32 12.49
N PHE A 147 5.48 5.72 12.12
CA PHE A 147 5.50 4.57 11.23
C PHE A 147 5.87 5.01 9.81
N LEU A 148 6.33 4.04 9.02
CA LEU A 148 6.59 4.18 7.60
C LEU A 148 5.26 4.29 6.85
N SER A 149 5.26 5.11 5.80
CA SER A 149 4.22 5.18 4.78
C SER A 149 4.06 3.86 4.02
N SER A 150 3.11 3.84 3.07
CA SER A 150 3.19 2.90 1.94
C SER A 150 4.55 2.99 1.25
N VAL A 151 4.91 1.92 0.54
CA VAL A 151 6.17 1.86 -0.20
C VAL A 151 5.94 2.39 -1.61
N ALA A 152 6.82 3.27 -2.07
CA ALA A 152 6.87 3.68 -3.47
C ALA A 152 8.02 2.99 -4.19
N ARG A 153 7.85 2.69 -5.48
CA ARG A 153 8.89 2.10 -6.34
C ARG A 153 9.29 3.09 -7.42
N ASN A 154 10.56 3.10 -7.84
CA ASN A 154 11.03 4.00 -8.90
C ASN A 154 11.11 3.35 -10.29
N ASP A 155 10.36 2.27 -10.48
CA ASP A 155 10.23 1.51 -11.72
C ASP A 155 8.79 1.43 -12.23
N ASP A 156 7.89 2.23 -11.64
CA ASP A 156 6.43 2.25 -11.85
C ASP A 156 6.04 3.74 -11.85
N ARG A 157 5.72 4.32 -13.02
CA ARG A 157 5.61 5.78 -13.19
C ARG A 157 4.21 6.32 -12.93
N ASP A 158 3.18 5.58 -13.32
CA ASP A 158 1.77 5.93 -13.14
C ASP A 158 1.14 5.27 -11.91
N HIS A 159 1.91 4.42 -11.21
CA HIS A 159 1.56 3.88 -9.89
C HIS A 159 0.37 2.92 -9.93
N ASP A 160 0.26 2.22 -11.05
CA ASP A 160 -0.84 1.31 -11.35
C ASP A 160 -0.55 -0.14 -10.88
N GLY A 161 0.72 -0.40 -10.51
CA GLY A 161 1.22 -1.69 -10.04
C GLY A 161 2.06 -2.47 -11.05
N LEU A 162 2.14 -2.00 -12.29
CA LEU A 162 3.04 -2.49 -13.33
C LEU A 162 4.36 -1.73 -13.31
N ARG A 163 5.37 -2.34 -13.93
CA ARG A 163 6.67 -1.67 -14.10
C ARG A 163 6.73 -1.07 -15.48
N ASP A 164 7.38 0.08 -15.62
CA ASP A 164 7.66 0.75 -16.90
C ASP A 164 8.15 -0.23 -17.99
N SER A 165 9.04 -1.14 -17.60
CA SER A 165 9.62 -2.16 -18.50
C SER A 165 8.64 -3.26 -18.90
N ASP A 166 7.70 -3.64 -18.02
CA ASP A 166 6.66 -4.62 -18.30
C ASP A 166 5.58 -4.02 -19.19
N GLU A 167 5.19 -2.78 -18.94
CA GLU A 167 4.25 -2.02 -19.76
C GLU A 167 4.81 -1.79 -21.17
N THR A 168 6.07 -1.36 -21.29
CA THR A 168 6.76 -1.22 -22.58
C THR A 168 6.74 -2.53 -23.39
N ARG A 169 6.86 -3.68 -22.71
CA ARG A 169 6.84 -5.00 -23.35
C ARG A 169 5.44 -5.41 -23.79
N ARG A 170 4.40 -4.98 -23.07
CA ARG A 170 2.99 -5.30 -23.35
C ARG A 170 2.34 -4.34 -24.34
N GLY A 171 2.84 -3.11 -24.39
CA GLY A 171 2.27 -2.03 -25.19
C GLY A 171 1.22 -1.19 -24.45
N THR A 172 1.09 -1.36 -23.12
CA THR A 172 0.32 -0.44 -22.28
C THR A 172 1.11 0.87 -22.08
N GLY A 173 0.44 1.91 -21.57
CA GLY A 173 1.05 3.23 -21.46
C GLY A 173 1.83 3.42 -20.17
N ILE A 174 3.18 3.55 -20.24
CA ILE A 174 4.10 3.83 -19.10
C ILE A 174 3.84 5.10 -18.26
N SER A 175 2.75 5.79 -18.54
CA SER A 175 2.31 7.02 -17.88
C SER A 175 0.78 7.12 -17.87
N ASP A 176 0.11 6.00 -18.11
CA ASP A 176 -1.32 5.86 -18.33
C ASP A 176 -1.79 4.62 -17.57
N PRO A 177 -2.31 4.79 -16.34
CA PRO A 177 -2.56 3.67 -15.44
C PRO A 177 -3.73 2.75 -15.84
N ASP A 178 -4.50 3.12 -16.86
CA ASP A 178 -5.73 2.48 -17.31
C ASP A 178 -5.82 2.66 -18.83
N THR A 179 -5.32 1.68 -19.59
CA THR A 179 -5.06 1.80 -21.03
C THR A 179 -6.34 1.82 -21.86
N ASP A 180 -7.44 1.23 -21.39
CA ASP A 180 -8.72 1.18 -22.10
C ASP A 180 -9.84 2.07 -21.50
N ASP A 181 -9.51 2.80 -20.43
CA ASP A 181 -10.35 3.79 -19.74
C ASP A 181 -11.64 3.18 -19.14
N ASP A 182 -11.62 1.91 -18.70
CA ASP A 182 -12.78 1.24 -18.11
C ASP A 182 -12.96 1.54 -16.59
N GLY A 183 -11.90 2.03 -15.94
CA GLY A 183 -11.83 2.34 -14.52
C GLY A 183 -11.10 1.31 -13.65
N LEU A 184 -10.54 0.25 -14.25
CA LEU A 184 -9.65 -0.73 -13.65
C LEU A 184 -8.23 -0.47 -14.17
N THR A 185 -7.23 -0.48 -13.31
CA THR A 185 -5.86 -0.18 -13.76
C THR A 185 -5.23 -1.37 -14.46
N ASP A 186 -4.32 -1.15 -15.41
CA ASP A 186 -3.65 -2.25 -16.15
C ASP A 186 -2.99 -3.26 -15.18
N GLY A 187 -2.41 -2.76 -14.08
CA GLY A 187 -1.87 -3.59 -13.01
C GLY A 187 -2.91 -4.39 -12.21
N ALA A 188 -4.11 -3.85 -12.02
CA ALA A 188 -5.22 -4.57 -11.40
C ALA A 188 -5.77 -5.65 -12.34
N GLU A 189 -5.89 -5.32 -13.62
CA GLU A 189 -6.31 -6.22 -14.69
C GLU A 189 -5.38 -7.41 -14.85
N GLU A 190 -4.06 -7.19 -14.82
CA GLU A 190 -3.09 -8.30 -14.80
C GLU A 190 -3.35 -9.24 -13.60
N GLY A 191 -3.65 -8.68 -12.44
CA GLY A 191 -3.94 -9.45 -11.23
C GLY A 191 -5.20 -10.30 -11.34
N LEU A 192 -6.19 -9.84 -12.13
CA LEU A 192 -7.47 -10.50 -12.35
C LEU A 192 -7.45 -11.43 -13.59
N GLY A 193 -6.56 -11.17 -14.53
CA GLY A 193 -6.45 -11.89 -15.81
C GLY A 193 -7.35 -11.34 -16.92
N THR A 194 -7.84 -10.10 -16.79
CA THR A 194 -8.55 -9.34 -17.83
C THR A 194 -7.57 -8.77 -18.86
N ASP A 195 -8.09 -8.20 -19.95
CA ASP A 195 -7.31 -7.65 -21.07
C ASP A 195 -7.24 -6.11 -20.96
N PRO A 196 -6.06 -5.52 -20.68
CA PRO A 196 -5.89 -4.05 -20.54
C PRO A 196 -6.13 -3.20 -21.79
N PHE A 197 -6.67 -3.81 -22.83
CA PHE A 197 -7.01 -3.15 -24.09
C PHE A 197 -8.47 -3.38 -24.48
N ASP A 198 -9.25 -4.02 -23.62
CA ASP A 198 -10.65 -4.36 -23.85
C ASP A 198 -11.46 -4.19 -22.56
N ALA A 199 -12.15 -3.06 -22.47
CA ALA A 199 -12.94 -2.66 -21.31
C ALA A 199 -14.01 -3.68 -20.86
N ASP A 200 -14.32 -4.69 -21.68
CA ASP A 200 -15.27 -5.79 -21.45
C ASP A 200 -14.60 -7.09 -21.92
N SER A 201 -13.75 -7.67 -21.06
CA SER A 201 -12.84 -8.77 -21.42
C SER A 201 -13.55 -10.04 -21.86
N ASP A 202 -14.78 -10.26 -21.39
CA ASP A 202 -15.57 -11.45 -21.68
C ASP A 202 -16.69 -11.23 -22.72
N GLY A 203 -16.96 -9.97 -23.05
CA GLY A 203 -17.81 -9.52 -24.15
C GLY A 203 -19.30 -9.63 -23.85
N ASP A 204 -19.70 -9.56 -22.58
CA ASP A 204 -21.10 -9.65 -22.16
C ASP A 204 -21.85 -8.31 -22.14
N GLY A 205 -21.12 -7.21 -22.33
CA GLY A 205 -21.60 -5.84 -22.39
C GLY A 205 -21.47 -5.06 -21.09
N PHE A 206 -20.83 -5.62 -20.05
CA PHE A 206 -20.46 -4.93 -18.82
C PHE A 206 -18.95 -4.71 -18.77
N ALA A 207 -18.52 -3.56 -18.23
CA ALA A 207 -17.10 -3.27 -18.13
C ALA A 207 -16.45 -4.04 -16.97
N ASP A 208 -15.21 -4.47 -17.11
CA ASP A 208 -14.49 -5.27 -16.11
C ASP A 208 -14.46 -4.58 -14.74
N ALA A 209 -14.20 -3.27 -14.73
CA ALA A 209 -14.25 -2.44 -13.52
C ALA A 209 -15.63 -2.47 -12.83
N SER A 210 -16.71 -2.46 -13.60
CA SER A 210 -18.08 -2.53 -13.08
C SER A 210 -18.37 -3.88 -12.45
N GLU A 211 -17.88 -4.95 -13.08
CA GLU A 211 -18.05 -6.31 -12.61
C GLU A 211 -17.32 -6.57 -11.30
N VAL A 212 -16.05 -6.14 -11.23
CA VAL A 212 -15.24 -6.22 -10.02
C VAL A 212 -15.87 -5.42 -8.88
N SER A 213 -16.38 -4.21 -9.16
CA SER A 213 -17.05 -3.36 -8.17
C SER A 213 -18.32 -4.00 -7.61
N ASP A 214 -19.09 -4.70 -8.45
CA ASP A 214 -20.34 -5.36 -8.04
C ASP A 214 -20.14 -6.81 -7.54
N GLY A 215 -18.89 -7.30 -7.56
CA GLY A 215 -18.51 -8.63 -7.10
C GLY A 215 -18.91 -9.76 -8.05
N SER A 216 -19.09 -9.44 -9.33
CA SER A 216 -19.24 -10.41 -10.42
C SER A 216 -17.86 -10.77 -11.00
N ASN A 217 -17.81 -11.53 -12.10
CA ASN A 217 -16.56 -12.11 -12.60
C ASN A 217 -16.32 -11.62 -14.04
N PRO A 218 -15.32 -10.75 -14.26
CA PRO A 218 -15.04 -10.11 -15.56
C PRO A 218 -14.48 -11.06 -16.64
N LEU A 219 -14.54 -12.36 -16.40
CA LEU A 219 -14.02 -13.42 -17.28
C LEU A 219 -15.07 -14.51 -17.52
N ASP A 220 -16.31 -14.30 -17.08
CA ASP A 220 -17.42 -15.23 -17.26
C ASP A 220 -18.65 -14.48 -17.77
N PRO A 221 -18.98 -14.58 -19.07
CA PRO A 221 -20.06 -13.83 -19.71
C PRO A 221 -21.48 -14.11 -19.15
N LEU A 222 -21.59 -15.03 -18.19
CA LEU A 222 -22.83 -15.36 -17.48
C LEU A 222 -22.89 -14.74 -16.08
N SER A 223 -21.82 -14.09 -15.65
CA SER A 223 -21.64 -13.53 -14.33
C SER A 223 -21.78 -12.01 -14.37
N THR A 224 -22.96 -11.50 -14.71
CA THR A 224 -23.18 -10.05 -14.85
C THR A 224 -23.45 -9.33 -13.52
N PRO A 225 -23.15 -8.02 -13.42
CA PRO A 225 -23.56 -7.16 -12.32
C PRO A 225 -25.07 -7.19 -12.04
N GLY A 226 -25.45 -7.29 -10.77
CA GLY A 226 -26.85 -7.18 -10.34
C GLY A 226 -27.77 -8.38 -10.62
N LEU A 227 -27.32 -9.44 -11.31
CA LEU A 227 -28.09 -10.69 -11.42
C LEU A 227 -27.78 -11.66 -10.27
N PHE A 228 -28.17 -11.28 -9.06
CA PHE A 228 -28.55 -12.29 -8.08
C PHE A 228 -29.80 -13.00 -8.61
N SER A 229 -29.57 -14.17 -9.22
CA SER A 229 -30.53 -15.20 -9.58
C SER A 229 -31.83 -15.13 -8.75
N ASP A 230 -32.88 -14.53 -9.30
CA ASP A 230 -34.23 -14.67 -8.78
C ASP A 230 -34.78 -16.04 -9.19
N GLY A 231 -34.37 -17.05 -8.43
CA GLY A 231 -35.17 -18.25 -8.18
C GLY A 231 -34.85 -19.48 -9.04
N PHE A 232 -34.14 -20.43 -8.42
CA PHE A 232 -34.71 -21.75 -8.11
C PHE A 232 -33.86 -22.51 -7.06
N GLU A 233 -34.54 -23.35 -6.27
CA GLU A 233 -34.04 -24.33 -5.27
C GLU A 233 -33.65 -23.78 -3.88
N THR A 234 -34.64 -23.72 -2.99
CA THR A 234 -34.46 -23.84 -1.54
C THR A 234 -33.71 -25.14 -1.20
N GLY A 235 -32.46 -25.07 -0.74
CA GLY A 235 -31.77 -26.32 -0.40
C GLY A 235 -30.34 -26.26 0.12
N GLY A 236 -30.05 -25.49 1.17
CA GLY A 236 -29.10 -25.90 2.21
C GLY A 236 -27.58 -25.79 1.95
N LEU A 237 -26.94 -25.16 2.93
CA LEU A 237 -25.53 -25.25 3.37
C LEU A 237 -24.53 -24.27 2.73
N ALA A 238 -24.16 -23.28 3.54
CA ALA A 238 -22.87 -22.61 3.45
C ALA A 238 -21.73 -23.66 3.43
N ARG A 239 -20.79 -23.48 2.50
CA ARG A 239 -19.51 -24.19 2.49
C ARG A 239 -18.39 -23.17 2.39
N TRP A 240 -17.62 -23.06 3.47
CA TRP A 240 -16.30 -22.44 3.47
C TRP A 240 -15.26 -23.55 3.34
N SER A 241 -14.25 -23.35 2.50
CA SER A 241 -13.10 -24.25 2.32
C SER A 241 -11.83 -23.47 2.65
N LEU A 242 -11.21 -23.82 3.78
CA LEU A 242 -9.87 -23.38 4.17
C LEU A 242 -8.85 -24.33 3.55
N VAL A 243 -7.98 -23.82 2.66
CA VAL A 243 -6.77 -24.52 2.25
C VAL A 243 -5.59 -23.75 2.84
N VAL A 244 -4.85 -24.40 3.75
CA VAL A 244 -3.59 -23.88 4.30
C VAL A 244 -2.45 -24.58 3.56
N GLY A 245 -1.58 -23.78 2.96
CA GLY A 245 -0.23 -24.14 2.54
C GLY A 245 0.72 -23.04 2.95
#